data_AF-A0A2E3MKQ6-F1
#
_entry.id   AF-A0A2E3MKQ6-F1
#
_cell.length_a   1.000
_cell.length_b   1.000
_cell.length_c   1.000
_cell.angle_alpha   90.00
_cell.angle_beta   90.00
_cell.angle_gamma   90.00
#
_symmetry.space_group_name_H-M   'P 1'
#
loop_
_entity.id
_entity.type
_entity.pdbx_description
1 polymer ?
#
loop_
_entity_poly.entity_id
_entity_poly.type
_entity_poly.pdbx_seq_one_letter_code
_entity_poly.pdbx_strand_id
1 'polypeptide(L)'
;MNAATRALSTQMRAGARLPHLVLNRQTVLFMAALFMVLATAFAVVYERDLDRQLVGELQGLKNTEAELNMAGDQMLLEQTTWSSQARVQQVAQQQLGMTTPDQNAIVMVRA
;
A
#
# COMPACT_ATOMS: atom_id res chain seq x y z
N MET A 1 64.12 -40.89 29.14
CA MET A 1 64.50 -39.85 28.16
C MET A 1 63.80 -39.94 26.79
N ASN A 2 62.79 -40.80 26.55
CA ASN A 2 62.24 -41.00 25.18
C ASN A 2 60.71 -40.83 25.03
N ALA A 3 59.99 -40.38 26.06
CA ALA A 3 58.53 -40.20 26.00
C ALA A 3 58.10 -38.78 25.57
N ALA A 4 58.88 -37.74 25.90
CA ALA A 4 58.54 -36.34 25.60
C ALA A 4 58.73 -35.98 24.11
N THR A 5 59.61 -36.69 23.39
CA THR A 5 59.92 -36.41 21.98
C THR A 5 58.90 -36.96 20.98
N ARG A 6 57.99 -37.86 21.39
CA ARG A 6 56.94 -38.40 20.49
C ARG A 6 55.63 -37.63 20.52
N ALA A 7 55.38 -36.81 21.54
CA ALA A 7 54.13 -36.04 21.65
C ALA A 7 54.14 -34.76 20.81
N LEU A 8 55.32 -34.17 20.55
CA LEU A 8 55.46 -32.85 19.94
C LEU A 8 55.32 -32.82 18.40
N SER A 9 55.53 -33.95 17.71
CA SER A 9 55.44 -33.99 16.24
C SER A 9 54.06 -34.36 15.70
N THR A 10 53.19 -34.94 16.51
CA THR A 10 51.85 -35.37 16.09
C THR A 10 50.82 -34.24 16.03
N GLN A 11 51.13 -33.06 16.59
CA GLN A 11 50.17 -31.96 16.73
C GLN A 11 50.30 -30.87 15.64
N MET A 12 51.36 -30.88 14.83
CA MET A 12 51.51 -29.96 13.67
C MET A 12 50.88 -30.49 12.38
N ARG A 13 49.69 -31.10 12.47
CA ARG A 13 48.86 -31.41 11.29
C ARG A 13 47.48 -30.75 11.36
N ALA A 14 47.38 -29.63 12.06
CA ALA A 14 46.35 -28.62 11.79
C ALA A 14 46.69 -27.81 10.52
N GLY A 15 47.09 -28.50 9.45
CA GLY A 15 46.98 -27.94 8.12
C GLY A 15 45.50 -27.99 7.81
N ALA A 16 44.84 -26.84 7.75
CA ALA A 16 43.52 -26.70 7.15
C ALA A 16 43.58 -27.47 5.84
N ARG A 17 43.03 -28.70 5.84
CA ARG A 17 42.76 -29.41 4.60
C ARG A 17 41.67 -28.57 3.98
N LEU A 18 42.06 -27.53 3.23
CA LEU A 18 41.26 -27.03 2.14
C LEU A 18 40.99 -28.30 1.33
N PRO A 19 39.78 -28.89 1.42
CA PRO A 19 39.50 -30.01 0.57
C PRO A 19 39.66 -29.42 -0.82
N HIS A 20 40.63 -29.95 -1.56
CA HIS A 20 40.70 -29.78 -3.00
C HIS A 20 39.25 -29.84 -3.49
N LEU A 21 38.81 -28.81 -4.22
CA LEU A 21 37.51 -28.76 -4.87
C LEU A 21 37.43 -29.99 -5.78
N VAL A 22 37.09 -31.15 -5.21
CA VAL A 22 36.71 -32.33 -5.96
C VAL A 22 35.43 -31.88 -6.63
N LEU A 23 35.52 -31.61 -7.92
CA LEU A 23 34.40 -31.27 -8.79
C LEU A 23 33.55 -32.54 -8.95
N ASN A 24 32.96 -32.98 -7.84
CA ASN A 24 31.99 -34.03 -7.78
C ASN A 24 30.63 -33.43 -8.13
N ARG A 25 29.84 -34.15 -8.92
CA ARG A 25 28.48 -33.74 -9.33
C ARG A 25 27.64 -33.29 -8.14
N GLN A 26 27.76 -33.98 -7.00
CA GLN A 26 27.03 -33.64 -5.77
C GLN A 26 27.42 -32.27 -5.20
N THR A 27 28.71 -31.93 -5.18
CA THR A 27 29.20 -30.63 -4.70
C THR A 27 28.71 -29.50 -5.60
N VAL A 28 28.74 -29.69 -6.92
CA VAL A 28 28.24 -28.69 -7.88
C VAL A 28 26.74 -28.45 -7.70
N LEU A 29 25.95 -29.52 -7.56
CA LEU A 29 24.51 -29.41 -7.31
C LEU A 29 24.21 -28.70 -5.98
N PHE A 30 24.96 -29.01 -4.93
CA PHE A 30 24.80 -28.35 -3.64
C PHE A 30 25.12 -26.84 -3.73
N MET A 31 26.22 -26.47 -4.39
CA MET A 31 26.59 -25.07 -4.61
C MET A 31 25.56 -24.33 -5.46
N ALA A 32 25.02 -24.98 -6.50
CA ALA A 32 23.97 -24.41 -7.33
C ALA A 32 22.68 -24.17 -6.53
N ALA A 33 22.27 -25.14 -5.71
CA ALA A 33 21.11 -25.00 -4.83
C ALA A 33 21.31 -23.89 -3.79
N LEU A 34 22.49 -23.81 -3.16
CA LEU A 34 22.83 -22.74 -2.23
C LEU A 34 22.75 -21.37 -2.92
N PHE A 35 23.32 -21.25 -4.12
CA PHE A 35 23.25 -20.01 -4.89
C PHE A 35 21.81 -19.64 -5.24
N MET A 36 20.99 -20.61 -5.64
CA MET A 36 19.58 -20.37 -5.96
C MET A 36 18.80 -19.88 -4.73
N VAL A 37 19.01 -20.49 -3.56
CA VAL A 37 18.39 -20.05 -2.30
C VAL A 37 18.82 -18.63 -1.94
N LEU A 38 20.11 -18.31 -2.06
CA LEU A 38 20.61 -16.96 -1.80
C LEU A 38 20.01 -15.95 -2.78
N ALA A 39 19.97 -16.27 -4.07
CA ALA A 39 19.37 -15.42 -5.09
C ALA A 39 17.89 -15.16 -4.79
N THR A 40 17.12 -16.18 -4.40
CA THR A 40 15.72 -16.02 -4.00
C THR A 40 15.59 -15.17 -2.74
N ALA A 41 16.44 -15.37 -1.73
CA ALA A 41 16.40 -14.57 -0.50
C ALA A 41 16.61 -13.08 -0.81
N PHE A 42 17.59 -12.74 -1.64
CA PHE A 42 17.81 -11.35 -2.07
C PHE A 42 16.67 -10.82 -2.93
N ALA A 43 16.15 -11.61 -3.87
CA ALA A 43 15.02 -11.22 -4.71
C ALA A 43 13.78 -10.87 -3.89
N VAL A 44 13.45 -11.68 -2.87
CA VAL A 44 12.30 -11.43 -1.99
C VAL A 44 12.49 -10.15 -1.19
N VAL A 45 13.69 -9.88 -0.66
CA VAL A 45 13.98 -8.64 0.07
C VAL A 45 13.84 -7.43 -0.85
N TYR A 46 14.35 -7.52 -2.08
CA TYR A 46 14.26 -6.45 -3.06
C TYR A 46 12.82 -6.16 -3.47
N GLU A 47 12.06 -7.18 -3.83
CA GLU A 47 10.63 -7.06 -4.15
C GLU A 47 9.86 -6.45 -2.98
N ARG A 48 10.16 -6.87 -1.75
CA ARG A 48 9.45 -6.34 -0.58
C ARG A 48 9.72 -4.85 -0.35
N ASP A 49 10.95 -4.40 -0.61
CA ASP A 49 11.28 -2.98 -0.50
C ASP A 49 10.60 -2.16 -1.59
N LEU A 50 10.62 -2.65 -2.83
CA LEU A 50 9.97 -2.01 -3.97
C LEU A 50 8.44 -1.89 -3.77
N ASP A 51 7.81 -2.99 -3.35
CA ASP A 51 6.37 -3.03 -3.02
C ASP A 51 6.03 -1.99 -1.94
N ARG A 52 6.87 -1.87 -0.90
CA ARG A 52 6.66 -0.89 0.17
C ARG A 52 6.70 0.55 -0.34
N GLN A 53 7.58 0.86 -1.30
CA GLN A 53 7.66 2.19 -1.91
C GLN A 53 6.43 2.48 -2.78
N LEU A 54 6.06 1.55 -3.67
CA LEU A 54 4.89 1.70 -4.56
C LEU A 54 3.59 1.84 -3.77
N VAL A 55 3.39 1.02 -2.74
CA VAL A 55 2.21 1.09 -1.88
C VAL A 55 2.17 2.42 -1.12
N GLY A 56 3.32 2.93 -0.70
CA GLY A 56 3.42 4.25 -0.07
C GLY A 56 2.94 5.37 -0.99
N GLU A 57 3.42 5.39 -2.24
CA GLU A 57 3.00 6.38 -3.24
C GLU A 57 1.50 6.27 -3.56
N LEU A 58 1.02 5.05 -3.79
CA LEU A 58 -0.40 4.78 -4.05
C LEU A 58 -1.28 5.22 -2.89
N GLN A 59 -0.85 4.98 -1.65
CA GLN A 59 -1.59 5.43 -0.47
C GLN A 59 -1.60 6.96 -0.38
N GLY A 60 -0.51 7.64 -0.74
CA GLY A 60 -0.44 9.10 -0.82
C GLY A 60 -1.48 9.67 -1.81
N LEU A 61 -1.50 9.15 -3.03
CA LEU A 61 -2.47 9.56 -4.06
C LEU A 61 -3.92 9.31 -3.63
N LYS A 62 -4.20 8.15 -3.02
CA LYS A 62 -5.53 7.84 -2.48
C LYS A 62 -5.96 8.78 -1.37
N ASN A 63 -5.04 9.21 -0.51
CA ASN A 63 -5.36 10.18 0.53
C ASN A 63 -5.75 11.52 -0.06
N THR A 64 -5.01 12.00 -1.08
CA THR A 64 -5.36 13.22 -1.80
C THR A 64 -6.72 13.12 -2.50
N GLU A 65 -7.02 11.98 -3.13
CA GLU A 65 -8.33 11.72 -3.72
C GLU A 65 -9.44 11.77 -2.67
N ALA A 66 -9.23 11.14 -1.51
CA ALA A 66 -10.18 11.14 -0.41
C ALA A 66 -10.43 12.56 0.13
N GLU A 67 -9.38 13.37 0.30
CA GLU A 67 -9.52 14.77 0.73
C GLU A 67 -10.35 15.60 -0.27
N LEU A 68 -10.09 15.44 -1.57
CA LEU A 68 -10.86 16.12 -2.62
C LEU A 68 -12.33 15.68 -2.62
N ASN A 69 -12.60 14.38 -2.45
CA ASN A 69 -13.96 13.86 -2.38
C ASN A 69 -14.70 14.40 -1.15
N MET A 70 -14.06 14.44 0.02
CA MET A 70 -14.66 15.03 1.22
C MET A 70 -15.00 16.51 1.01
N ALA A 71 -14.09 17.28 0.39
CA ALA A 71 -14.35 18.68 0.07
C ALA A 71 -15.51 18.83 -0.92
N GLY A 72 -15.59 17.96 -1.93
CA GLY A 72 -16.70 17.93 -2.89
C GLY A 72 -18.05 17.61 -2.23
N ASP A 73 -18.08 16.61 -1.35
CA ASP A 73 -19.27 16.26 -0.58
C ASP A 73 -19.73 17.42 0.30
N GLN A 74 -18.80 18.12 0.95
CA GLN A 74 -19.12 19.32 1.71
C GLN A 74 -19.72 20.42 0.82
N MET A 75 -19.11 20.72 -0.32
CA MET A 75 -19.64 21.73 -1.26
C MET A 75 -21.04 21.36 -1.75
N LEU A 76 -21.31 20.07 -1.99
CA LEU A 76 -22.63 19.59 -2.37
C LEU A 76 -23.67 19.80 -1.26
N LEU A 77 -23.30 19.53 0.00
CA LEU A 77 -24.16 19.79 1.16
C LEU A 77 -24.47 21.29 1.31
N GLU A 78 -23.49 22.15 1.07
CA GLU A 78 -23.68 23.61 1.04
C GLU A 78 -24.65 23.99 -0.09
N GLN A 79 -24.44 23.47 -1.31
CA GLN A 79 -25.29 23.79 -2.45
C GLN A 79 -26.73 23.31 -2.28
N THR A 80 -26.94 22.11 -1.73
CA THR A 80 -28.29 21.60 -1.45
C THR A 80 -29.00 22.44 -0.39
N THR A 81 -28.27 22.98 0.61
CA THR A 81 -28.82 23.93 1.59
C THR A 81 -29.24 25.25 0.93
N TRP A 82 -28.44 25.77 0.00
CA TRP A 82 -28.74 27.01 -0.72
C TRP A 82 -29.83 26.86 -1.78
N SER A 83 -29.99 25.65 -2.33
CA SER A 83 -31.07 25.26 -3.23
C SER A 83 -32.34 24.83 -2.48
N SER A 84 -32.36 24.93 -1.14
CA SER A 84 -33.53 24.53 -0.38
C SER A 84 -34.75 25.32 -0.83
N GLN A 85 -35.88 24.61 -0.96
CA GLN A 85 -37.17 25.20 -1.36
C GLN A 85 -37.55 26.41 -0.48
N ALA A 86 -37.09 26.45 0.78
CA ALA A 86 -37.30 27.57 1.69
C ALA A 86 -36.70 28.89 1.17
N ARG A 87 -35.49 28.84 0.59
CA ARG A 87 -34.86 30.05 0.02
C ARG A 87 -35.55 30.47 -1.27
N VAL A 88 -35.93 29.52 -2.13
CA VAL A 88 -36.71 29.79 -3.35
C VAL A 88 -38.05 30.43 -3.00
N GLN A 89 -38.74 29.91 -1.98
CA GLN A 89 -40.01 30.46 -1.50
C GLN A 89 -39.85 31.86 -0.90
N GLN A 90 -38.79 32.12 -0.12
CA GLN A 90 -38.49 33.46 0.38
C GLN A 90 -38.23 34.46 -0.75
N VAL A 91 -37.44 34.09 -1.77
CA VAL A 91 -37.18 34.96 -2.93
C VAL A 91 -38.46 35.19 -3.72
N ALA A 92 -39.30 34.16 -3.92
CA ALA A 92 -40.59 34.29 -4.59
C ALA A 92 -41.53 35.23 -3.83
N GLN A 93 -41.58 35.14 -2.49
CA GLN A 93 -42.37 36.04 -1.66
C GLN A 93 -41.83 37.47 -1.68
N GLN A 94 -40.51 37.66 -1.54
CA GLN A 94 -39.91 38.99 -1.39
C GLN A 94 -39.71 39.74 -2.69
N GLN A 95 -39.26 39.07 -3.76
CA GLN A 95 -38.92 39.71 -5.04
C GLN A 95 -40.06 39.63 -6.06
N LEU A 96 -40.85 38.56 -6.03
CA LEU A 96 -41.95 38.34 -6.99
C LEU A 96 -43.33 38.62 -6.38
N GLY A 97 -43.40 38.94 -5.07
CA GLY A 97 -44.66 39.19 -4.37
C GLY A 97 -45.58 37.97 -4.31
N MET A 98 -45.06 36.77 -4.56
CA MET A 98 -45.87 35.55 -4.60
C MET A 98 -46.32 35.18 -3.19
N THR A 99 -47.59 34.85 -3.04
CA THR A 99 -48.19 34.41 -1.78
C THR A 99 -48.66 32.97 -1.93
N THR A 100 -48.61 32.18 -0.86
CA THR A 100 -49.13 30.80 -0.88
C THR A 100 -50.64 30.87 -1.06
N PRO A 101 -51.20 30.26 -2.13
CA PRO A 101 -52.63 30.32 -2.39
C PRO A 101 -53.41 29.58 -1.28
N ASP A 102 -54.53 30.18 -0.88
CA ASP A 102 -55.44 29.60 0.11
C ASP A 102 -56.19 28.39 -0.48
N GLN A 103 -56.70 27.49 0.36
CA GLN A 103 -57.29 26.21 -0.08
C GLN A 103 -58.45 26.38 -1.07
N ASN A 104 -59.16 27.51 -0.99
CA ASN A 104 -60.28 27.84 -1.87
C ASN A 104 -59.85 28.33 -3.27
N ALA A 105 -58.57 28.64 -3.49
CA ALA A 105 -58.05 29.14 -4.76
C ALA A 105 -57.46 28.03 -5.66
N ILE A 106 -57.46 26.77 -5.19
CA ILE A 106 -56.90 25.63 -5.91
C ILE A 106 -57.99 24.98 -6.77
N VAL A 107 -57.84 25.02 -8.10
CA VAL A 107 -58.77 24.39 -9.05
C VAL A 107 -58.09 23.19 -9.70
N MET A 108 -58.68 22.01 -9.56
CA MET A 108 -58.14 20.76 -10.10
C MET A 108 -58.68 20.52 -11.51
N VAL A 109 -57.77 20.50 -12.50
CA VAL A 109 -58.11 20.24 -13.90
C VAL A 109 -57.98 18.73 -14.15
N ARG A 110 -59.05 18.06 -14.59
CA ARG A 110 -58.98 16.65 -15.03
C ARG A 110 -58.35 16.59 -16.43
N ALA A 111 -57.44 15.63 -16.59
CA ALA A 111 -56.96 15.19 -17.89
C ALA A 111 -57.99 14.33 -18.61
#